data_AF-A0A563BEJ7-F1
#
_entry.id   AF-A0A563BEJ7-F1
#
_cell.length_a   1.000
_cell.length_b   1.000
_cell.length_c   1.000
_cell.angle_alpha   90.00
_cell.angle_beta   90.00
_cell.angle_gamma   90.00
#
_symmetry.space_group_name_H-M   'P 1'
#
loop_
_entity.id
_entity.type
_entity.pdbx_description
1 polymer ?
#
loop_
_entity_poly.entity_id
_entity_poly.type
_entity_poly.pdbx_seq_one_letter_code
_entity_poly.pdbx_strand_id
1 'polypeptide(L)' 'MTKKSVGAKIEQLNQNLEWFYGDEFKLEEAAKKYQEAAELANDIEEELETLKNQIEVISKDFSIE' A
#
# COMPACT_ATOMS: atom_id res chain seq x y z
N MET A 1 -7.77 -7.71 16.07
CA MET A 1 -7.29 -6.49 15.40
C MET A 1 -7.70 -6.60 13.94
N THR A 2 -8.49 -5.65 13.43
CA THR A 2 -9.00 -5.68 12.05
C THR A 2 -7.87 -5.27 11.11
N LYS A 3 -7.45 -6.17 10.20
CA LYS A 3 -6.46 -5.84 9.16
C LYS A 3 -7.06 -4.75 8.26
N LYS A 4 -6.35 -3.64 8.03
CA LYS A 4 -6.78 -2.61 7.07
C LYS A 4 -6.86 -3.23 5.68
N SER A 5 -7.85 -2.83 4.88
CA SER A 5 -7.90 -3.23 3.47
C SER A 5 -6.79 -2.56 2.67
N VAL A 6 -6.40 -3.15 1.54
CA VAL A 6 -5.45 -2.54 0.58
C VAL A 6 -5.87 -1.12 0.21
N GLY A 7 -7.16 -0.88 -0.06
CA GLY A 7 -7.66 0.46 -0.35
C GLY A 7 -7.45 1.46 0.79
N ALA A 8 -7.63 1.03 2.04
CA ALA A 8 -7.36 1.88 3.21
C ALA A 8 -5.86 2.15 3.41
N LYS A 9 -5.00 1.19 3.05
CA LYS A 9 -3.54 1.39 3.04
C LYS A 9 -3.11 2.38 1.97
N ILE A 10 -3.67 2.31 0.77
CA ILE A 10 -3.42 3.27 -0.32
C ILE A 10 -3.81 4.69 0.12
N GLU A 11 -4.96 4.85 0.75
CA GLU A 11 -5.38 6.17 1.24
C GLU A 11 -4.43 6.70 2.33
N GLN A 12 -3.99 5.83 3.24
CA GLN A 12 -3.00 6.19 4.24
C GLN A 12 -1.65 6.57 3.61
N LEU A 13 -1.25 5.91 2.51
CA LEU A 13 -0.05 6.27 1.77
C LEU A 13 -0.19 7.67 1.17
N ASN A 14 -1.33 7.99 0.56
CA ASN A 14 -1.60 9.33 0.04
C ASN A 14 -1.49 10.40 1.14
N GLN A 15 -2.08 10.15 2.30
CA GLN A 15 -2.00 11.06 3.46
C GLN A 15 -0.56 11.24 3.96
N ASN A 16 0.23 10.17 3.97
CA ASN A 16 1.66 10.26 4.31
C ASN A 16 2.43 11.12 3.31
N LEU A 17 2.06 11.07 2.02
CA LEU A 17 2.67 11.88 0.97
C LEU A 17 2.25 13.35 1.06
N GLU A 18 1.00 13.65 1.44
CA GLU A 18 0.51 15.03 1.63
C GLU A 18 1.35 15.81 2.64
N TRP A 19 1.85 15.16 3.69
CA TRP A 19 2.75 15.80 4.66
C TRP A 19 4.02 16.38 4.01
N PHE A 20 4.55 15.76 2.95
CA PHE A 20 5.72 16.28 2.24
C PHE A 20 5.46 17.56 1.45
N TYR A 21 4.18 17.85 1.16
CA TYR A 21 3.74 19.06 0.46
C TYR A 21 3.12 20.09 1.41
N GLY A 22 3.06 19.80 2.71
CA GLY A 22 2.45 20.65 3.72
C GLY A 22 3.42 21.63 4.37
N ASP A 23 2.86 22.67 4.99
CA ASP A 23 3.62 23.70 5.72
C ASP A 23 4.32 23.17 6.99
N GLU A 24 3.92 21.98 7.48
CA GLU A 24 4.54 21.30 8.63
C GLU A 24 5.78 20.46 8.25
N PHE A 25 6.21 20.51 6.99
CA PHE A 25 7.37 19.77 6.51
C PHE A 25 8.64 20.16 7.29
N LYS A 26 9.35 19.14 7.79
CA LYS A 26 10.66 19.28 8.43
C LYS A 26 11.63 18.29 7.85
N LEU A 27 12.79 18.79 7.40
CA LEU A 27 13.81 17.96 6.76
C LEU A 27 14.32 16.85 7.69
N GLU A 28 14.40 17.12 9.00
CA GLU A 28 14.83 16.12 10.00
C GLU A 28 13.85 14.94 10.12
N GLU A 29 12.57 15.17 9.87
CA GLU A 29 11.52 14.15 9.93
C GLU A 29 11.31 13.46 8.58
N ALA A 30 11.79 14.07 7.49
CA ALA A 30 11.57 13.60 6.11
C ALA A 30 12.10 12.18 5.87
N ALA A 31 13.29 11.86 6.39
CA ALA A 31 13.86 10.52 6.23
C ALA A 31 12.99 9.44 6.89
N LYS A 32 12.48 9.72 8.11
CA LYS A 32 11.60 8.81 8.84
C LYS A 32 10.25 8.66 8.14
N LYS A 33 9.64 9.78 7.74
CA LYS A 33 8.36 9.79 7.01
C LYS A 33 8.46 9.06 5.67
N TYR A 34 9.60 9.20 4.99
CA TYR A 34 9.85 8.51 3.73
C TYR A 34 9.94 7.01 3.96
N GLN A 35 10.67 6.57 4.99
CA GLN A 35 10.76 5.16 5.33
C GLN A 35 9.37 4.58 5.67
N GLU A 36 8.57 5.28 6.48
CA GLU A 36 7.20 4.86 6.80
C GLU A 36 6.31 4.74 5.56
N ALA A 37 6.42 5.67 4.62
CA ALA A 37 5.70 5.63 3.35
C ALA A 37 6.19 4.49 2.44
N ALA A 38 7.50 4.26 2.37
CA ALA A 38 8.11 3.20 1.57
C ALA A 38 7.73 1.80 2.10
N GLU A 39 7.74 1.61 3.42
CA GLU A 39 7.29 0.38 4.06
C GLU A 39 5.82 0.11 3.75
N LEU A 40 4.96 1.13 3.87
CA LEU A 40 3.54 1.01 3.55
C LEU A 40 3.29 0.71 2.07
N ALA A 41 4.08 1.30 1.17
CA ALA A 41 4.01 1.03 -0.27
C ALA A 41 4.39 -0.42 -0.59
N ASN A 42 5.47 -0.94 0.00
CA ASN A 42 5.88 -2.33 -0.17
C ASN A 42 4.78 -3.30 0.32
N ASP A 43 4.20 -3.02 1.48
CA ASP A 43 3.07 -3.76 2.04
C ASP A 43 1.85 -3.80 1.10
N ILE A 44 1.58 -2.70 0.39
CA ILE A 44 0.50 -2.61 -0.61
C ILE A 44 0.83 -3.47 -1.83
N GLU A 45 2.07 -3.39 -2.31
CA GLU A 45 2.53 -4.16 -3.47
C GLU A 45 2.42 -5.66 -3.22
N GLU A 46 2.89 -6.15 -2.07
CA GLU A 46 2.80 -7.56 -1.68
C GLU A 46 1.33 -8.04 -1.58
N GLU A 47 0.44 -7.22 -1.02
CA GLU A 47 -0.98 -7.56 -0.94
C GLU A 47 -1.66 -7.57 -2.32
N LEU A 48 -1.32 -6.62 -3.21
CA LEU A 48 -1.83 -6.59 -4.58
C LEU A 48 -1.34 -7.79 -5.39
N GLU A 49 -0.06 -8.17 -5.26
CA GLU A 49 0.49 -9.35 -5.91
C GLU A 49 -0.24 -10.62 -5.42
N THR A 50 -0.46 -10.72 -4.12
CA THR A 50 -1.20 -11.82 -3.50
C THR A 50 -2.64 -11.91 -4.03
N LEU A 51 -3.32 -10.77 -4.17
CA LEU A 51 -4.67 -10.71 -4.75
C LEU A 51 -4.67 -11.11 -6.24
N LYS A 52 -3.70 -10.63 -7.02
CA LYS A 52 -3.53 -11.02 -8.43
C LYS A 52 -3.35 -12.53 -8.55
N ASN A 53 -2.47 -13.12 -7.76
CA ASN A 53 -2.20 -14.56 -7.78
C ASN A 53 -3.47 -15.36 -7.42
N GLN A 54 -4.26 -14.91 -6.45
CA GLN A 54 -5.54 -15.55 -6.12
C GLN A 54 -6.54 -15.49 -7.29
N ILE A 55 -6.63 -14.34 -7.97
CA ILE A 55 -7.50 -14.19 -9.15
C ILE A 55 -7.03 -15.09 -10.29
N GLU A 56 -5.73 -15.20 -10.54
CA GLU A 56 -5.19 -16.09 -11.58
C GLU A 56 -5.48 -17.58 -11.28
N VAL A 57 -5.35 -18.01 -10.02
CA VAL A 57 -5.69 -19.38 -9.61
C VAL A 57 -7.19 -19.64 -9.81
N ILE A 58 -8.05 -18.74 -9.33
CA ILE A 58 -9.50 -18.85 -9.54
C ILE A 58 -9.81 -18.88 -11.05
N SER A 59 -9.20 -17.99 -11.84
CA SER A 59 -9.43 -17.98 -13.29
C SER A 59 -9.03 -19.30 -13.93
N LYS A 60 -7.95 -19.96 -13.50
CA LYS A 60 -7.55 -21.29 -14.00
C LYS A 60 -8.50 -22.39 -13.56
N ASP A 61 -8.91 -22.40 -12.29
CA ASP A 61 -9.82 -23.41 -11.72
C ASP A 61 -11.24 -23.33 -12.32
N PHE A 62 -11.68 -22.13 -12.71
CA PHE A 62 -12.98 -21.87 -13.34
C PHE A 62 -12.90 -21.66 -14.85
N SER A 63 -11.72 -21.80 -15.47
CA SER A 63 -11.59 -21.99 -16.91
C SER A 63 -12.03 -23.42 -17.24
N ILE A 64 -13.33 -23.61 -17.29
CA ILE A 64 -13.96 -24.77 -17.92
C ILE A 64 -13.62 -24.68 -19.42
N GLU A 65 -13.11 -25.77 -19.99
CA GLU A 65 -12.88 -25.98 -21.43
C GLU A 65 -13.98 -25.44 -22.33
#